data_AF-A2SN57-F1
#
_entry.id   AF-A2SN57-F1
#
_cell.length_a   1.000
_cell.length_b   1.000
_cell.length_c   1.000
_cell.angle_alpha   90.00
_cell.angle_beta   90.00
_cell.angle_gamma   90.00
#
_symmetry.space_group_name_H-M   'P 1'
#
loop_
_entity.id
_entity.type
_entity.pdbx_description
1 polymer ?
#
loop_
_entity_poly.entity_id
_entity_poly.type
_entity_poly.pdbx_seq_one_letter_code
_entity_poly.pdbx_strand_id
1 'polypeptide(L)'
;MDLAIIAACARNGVIGRNNDLPWRLPEDLAHFRSTTGGWPVIMGRLTWESLPARFRPLPGRRNIIVSRGGVRGVPKGVDVVASLEAALELVQAERRAFVIGGARLYEAALPLADELFLTEIDEDFEGDVYFPEFDRSAFVEHHRMRRQAEAPNTFTYSFAHYRRKLPARSGPLLEVEMTPAQCKETVLHYQSSGLLLDIRIEARGKRLIGVAAGMSELIKVIEADYDHEYGLTETPAPTRSAMLRLARRIRAAVPRTRS
;
A
#
# COMPACT_ATOMS: atom_id res chain seq x y z
N MET A 1 -6.42 3.67 1.24
CA MET A 1 -5.95 2.79 2.33
C MET A 1 -4.64 2.16 1.90
N ASP A 2 -3.60 2.21 2.74
CA ASP A 2 -2.35 1.45 2.53
C ASP A 2 -2.48 0.03 3.12
N LEU A 3 -2.25 -1.01 2.32
CA LEU A 3 -2.21 -2.38 2.81
C LEU A 3 -0.77 -2.79 3.13
N ALA A 4 -0.46 -3.04 4.40
CA ALA A 4 0.85 -3.47 4.83
C ALA A 4 0.85 -4.97 5.19
N ILE A 5 1.94 -5.66 4.89
CA ILE A 5 2.24 -6.98 5.46
C ILE A 5 3.31 -6.81 6.52
N ILE A 6 3.13 -7.47 7.66
CA ILE A 6 4.19 -7.58 8.68
C ILE A 6 4.43 -9.06 9.00
N ALA A 7 5.70 -9.48 8.98
CA ALA A 7 6.10 -10.87 9.19
C ALA A 7 7.54 -10.94 9.73
N ALA A 8 7.83 -11.99 10.49
CA ALA A 8 9.19 -12.38 10.85
C ALA A 8 9.55 -13.68 10.11
N CYS A 9 10.64 -13.67 9.37
CA CYS A 9 11.05 -14.74 8.48
C CYS A 9 12.50 -15.15 8.77
N ALA A 10 12.72 -16.44 8.94
CA ALA A 10 14.06 -17.04 8.93
C ALA A 10 14.72 -16.89 7.55
N ARG A 11 16.04 -17.10 7.49
CA ARG A 11 16.82 -17.01 6.25
C ARG A 11 16.36 -18.02 5.21
N ASN A 12 15.95 -19.21 5.65
CA ASN A 12 15.33 -20.24 4.82
C ASN A 12 13.82 -20.04 4.58
N GLY A 13 13.27 -18.86 4.91
CA GLY A 13 11.87 -18.50 4.67
C GLY A 13 10.88 -19.05 5.69
N VAL A 14 11.32 -19.80 6.70
CA VAL A 14 10.42 -20.31 7.75
C VAL A 14 9.79 -19.17 8.54
N ILE A 15 8.47 -19.28 8.78
CA ILE A 15 7.68 -18.36 9.62
C ILE A 15 6.90 -19.08 10.72
N GLY A 16 6.97 -20.42 10.77
CA GLY A 16 6.25 -21.19 11.77
C GLY A 16 6.60 -22.67 11.75
N ARG A 17 6.41 -23.30 12.91
CA ARG A 17 6.46 -24.75 13.13
C ARG A 17 5.35 -25.14 14.08
N ASN A 18 4.51 -26.13 13.74
CA ASN A 18 3.46 -26.63 14.64
C ASN A 18 2.53 -25.51 15.19
N ASN A 19 2.21 -24.51 14.37
CA ASN A 19 1.42 -23.33 14.74
C ASN A 19 2.04 -22.44 15.83
N ASP A 20 3.36 -22.42 15.97
CA ASP A 20 4.12 -21.49 16.81
C ASP A 20 5.35 -20.96 16.06
N LEU A 21 5.98 -19.90 16.57
CA LEU A 21 7.26 -19.41 16.07
C LEU A 21 8.40 -20.32 16.56
N PRO A 22 9.33 -20.76 15.69
CA PRO A 22 10.42 -21.65 16.10
C PRO A 22 11.52 -20.92 16.88
N TRP A 23 11.40 -19.61 17.07
CA TRP A 23 12.29 -18.76 17.86
C TRP A 23 11.51 -17.93 18.88
N ARG A 24 12.24 -17.38 19.86
CA ARG A 24 11.72 -16.33 20.74
C ARG A 24 12.53 -15.06 20.52
N LEU A 25 11.91 -14.04 19.94
CA LEU A 25 12.56 -12.76 19.64
C LEU A 25 11.71 -11.61 20.22
N PRO A 26 11.90 -11.25 21.51
CA PRO A 26 11.15 -10.18 22.19
C PRO A 26 11.17 -8.83 21.46
N GLU A 27 12.28 -8.52 20.81
CA GLU A 27 12.51 -7.30 20.04
C GLU A 27 11.58 -7.24 18.83
N ASP A 28 11.35 -8.36 18.16
CA ASP A 28 10.38 -8.47 17.07
C ASP A 28 8.94 -8.30 17.59
N LEU A 29 8.60 -8.92 18.72
CA LEU A 29 7.28 -8.73 19.34
C LEU A 29 7.05 -7.26 19.77
N ALA A 30 8.09 -6.57 20.20
CA ALA A 30 8.03 -5.13 20.50
C ALA A 30 7.82 -4.31 19.22
N HIS A 31 8.59 -4.61 18.17
CA HIS A 31 8.44 -3.98 16.85
C HIS A 31 7.03 -4.20 16.26
N PHE A 32 6.54 -5.45 16.28
CA PHE A 32 5.19 -5.80 15.83
C PHE A 32 4.12 -4.98 16.57
N ARG A 33 4.22 -4.89 17.91
CA ARG A 33 3.27 -4.11 18.72
C ARG A 33 3.32 -2.61 18.39
N SER A 34 4.51 -2.03 18.24
CA SER A 34 4.64 -0.61 17.90
C SER A 34 4.13 -0.31 16.49
N THR A 35 4.48 -1.16 15.52
CA THR A 35 4.18 -0.94 14.10
C THR A 35 2.70 -1.12 13.80
N THR A 36 2.05 -2.12 14.42
CA THR A 36 0.62 -2.41 14.22
C THR A 36 -0.31 -1.64 15.16
N GLY A 37 0.24 -0.93 16.16
CA GLY A 37 -0.55 -0.26 17.19
C GLY A 37 -1.53 0.75 16.60
N GLY A 38 -2.80 0.67 17.03
CA GLY A 38 -3.87 1.55 16.56
C GLY A 38 -4.42 1.23 15.17
N TRP A 39 -3.82 0.30 14.43
CA TRP A 39 -4.26 -0.09 13.10
C TRP A 39 -5.05 -1.42 13.11
N PRO A 40 -6.00 -1.61 12.19
CA PRO A 40 -6.61 -2.91 11.96
C PRO A 40 -5.57 -3.98 11.63
N VAL A 41 -5.76 -5.18 12.19
CA VAL A 41 -4.93 -6.36 11.93
C VAL A 41 -5.80 -7.49 11.38
N ILE A 42 -5.39 -8.01 10.23
CA ILE A 42 -6.08 -9.04 9.46
C ILE A 42 -5.25 -10.32 9.55
N MET A 43 -5.87 -11.40 10.00
CA MET A 43 -5.17 -12.67 10.20
C MET A 43 -6.01 -13.88 9.79
N GLY A 44 -5.36 -14.98 9.43
CA GLY A 44 -6.02 -16.26 9.21
C GLY A 44 -6.40 -16.94 10.52
N ARG A 45 -7.33 -17.91 10.45
CA ARG A 45 -7.78 -18.69 11.62
C ARG A 45 -6.65 -19.32 12.44
N LEU A 46 -5.68 -19.97 11.79
CA LEU A 46 -4.59 -20.66 12.51
C LEU A 46 -3.69 -19.68 13.26
N THR A 47 -3.40 -18.52 12.67
CA THR A 47 -2.68 -17.43 13.33
C THR A 47 -3.46 -16.88 14.52
N TRP A 48 -4.78 -16.69 14.39
CA TRP A 48 -5.63 -16.33 15.53
C TRP A 48 -5.60 -17.38 16.66
N GLU A 49 -5.54 -18.66 16.31
CA GLU A 49 -5.47 -19.77 17.25
C GLU A 49 -4.10 -19.91 17.91
N SER A 50 -3.02 -19.50 17.25
CA SER A 50 -1.65 -19.50 17.83
C SER A 50 -1.38 -18.35 18.79
N LEU A 51 -2.10 -17.23 18.66
CA LEU A 51 -1.93 -16.09 19.56
C LEU A 51 -2.12 -16.51 21.03
N PRO A 52 -1.18 -16.18 21.94
CA PRO A 52 -1.34 -16.49 23.35
C PRO A 52 -2.66 -15.92 23.89
N ALA A 53 -3.43 -16.73 24.62
CA ALA A 53 -4.77 -16.37 25.07
C ALA A 53 -4.83 -15.02 25.83
N ARG A 54 -3.78 -14.70 26.61
CA ARG A 54 -3.66 -13.42 27.35
C ARG A 54 -3.54 -12.17 26.46
N PHE A 55 -3.16 -12.33 25.19
CA PHE A 55 -2.99 -11.26 24.22
C PHE A 55 -4.02 -11.32 23.10
N ARG A 56 -5.04 -12.18 23.23
CA ARG A 56 -6.08 -12.39 22.23
C ARG A 56 -7.43 -11.89 22.76
N PRO A 57 -8.10 -10.91 22.10
CA PRO A 57 -7.66 -10.19 20.91
C PRO A 57 -6.46 -9.29 21.19
N LEU A 58 -5.73 -8.94 20.12
CA LEU A 58 -4.60 -8.02 20.20
C LEU A 58 -5.10 -6.64 20.67
N PRO A 59 -4.69 -6.15 21.86
CA PRO A 59 -5.28 -4.97 22.47
C PRO A 59 -5.01 -3.71 21.65
N GLY A 60 -5.96 -2.76 21.68
CA GLY A 60 -5.88 -1.48 20.98
C GLY A 60 -5.93 -1.56 19.46
N ARG A 61 -6.35 -2.70 18.91
CA ARG A 61 -6.40 -2.97 17.47
C ARG A 61 -7.73 -3.60 17.10
N ARG A 62 -8.26 -3.24 15.93
CA ARG A 62 -9.39 -3.95 15.32
C ARG A 62 -8.90 -5.27 14.78
N ASN A 63 -9.34 -6.38 15.39
CA ASN A 63 -8.90 -7.72 15.01
C ASN A 63 -9.89 -8.30 14.00
N ILE A 64 -9.40 -8.72 12.84
CA ILE A 64 -10.21 -9.28 11.75
C ILE A 64 -9.67 -10.67 11.41
N ILE A 65 -10.52 -11.68 11.50
CA ILE A 65 -10.15 -13.07 11.23
C ILE A 65 -10.76 -13.52 9.90
N VAL A 66 -9.90 -13.97 8.99
CA VAL A 66 -10.30 -14.55 7.70
C VAL A 66 -10.43 -16.06 7.86
N SER A 67 -11.65 -16.58 7.78
CA SER A 67 -11.98 -18.00 7.84
C SER A 67 -13.27 -18.34 7.11
N ARG A 68 -13.18 -19.18 6.07
CA ARG A 68 -14.36 -19.69 5.35
C ARG A 68 -15.26 -20.58 6.22
N GLY A 69 -14.67 -21.31 7.17
CA GLY A 69 -15.39 -22.21 8.09
C GLY A 69 -15.83 -21.55 9.39
N GLY A 70 -15.65 -20.22 9.52
CA GLY A 70 -15.84 -19.51 10.78
C GLY A 70 -14.77 -19.82 11.83
N VAL A 71 -14.93 -19.27 13.03
CA VAL A 71 -14.07 -19.49 14.20
C VAL A 71 -14.96 -19.56 15.44
N ARG A 72 -14.73 -20.54 16.32
CA ARG A 72 -15.52 -20.72 17.54
C ARG A 72 -15.00 -19.85 18.68
N GLY A 73 -15.90 -19.38 19.55
CA GLY A 73 -15.53 -18.68 20.77
C GLY A 73 -14.85 -17.33 20.55
N VAL A 74 -15.15 -16.66 19.43
CA VAL A 74 -14.61 -15.33 19.14
C VAL A 74 -15.28 -14.30 20.06
N PRO A 75 -14.52 -13.49 20.82
CA PRO A 75 -15.09 -12.50 21.71
C PRO A 75 -15.73 -11.35 20.93
N LYS A 76 -16.61 -10.58 21.59
CA LYS A 76 -17.20 -9.37 21.00
C LYS A 76 -16.10 -8.38 20.59
N GLY A 77 -16.30 -7.67 19.48
CA GLY A 77 -15.36 -6.68 18.96
C GLY A 77 -14.26 -7.25 18.05
N VAL A 78 -14.36 -8.53 17.68
CA VAL A 78 -13.50 -9.17 16.68
C VAL A 78 -14.36 -9.55 15.48
N ASP A 79 -13.95 -9.11 14.30
CA ASP A 79 -14.66 -9.39 13.05
C ASP A 79 -14.23 -10.76 12.51
N VAL A 80 -15.17 -11.53 11.97
CA VAL A 80 -14.88 -12.80 11.27
C VAL A 80 -15.49 -12.73 9.88
N VAL A 81 -14.67 -12.88 8.86
CA VAL A 81 -15.06 -12.78 7.45
C VAL A 81 -14.56 -13.98 6.65
N ALA A 82 -15.19 -14.25 5.50
CA ALA A 82 -14.91 -15.44 4.71
C ALA A 82 -13.72 -15.29 3.74
N SER A 83 -13.25 -14.07 3.48
CA SER A 83 -12.20 -13.79 2.51
C SER A 83 -11.38 -12.54 2.85
N LEU A 84 -10.25 -12.36 2.14
CA LEU A 84 -9.42 -11.16 2.28
C LEU A 84 -10.17 -9.94 1.76
N GLU A 85 -10.90 -10.06 0.67
CA GLU A 85 -11.68 -8.97 0.06
C GLU A 85 -12.69 -8.40 1.06
N ALA A 86 -13.46 -9.28 1.71
CA ALA A 86 -14.40 -8.89 2.76
C ALA A 86 -13.68 -8.25 3.97
N ALA A 87 -12.46 -8.67 4.28
CA ALA A 87 -11.65 -8.01 5.32
C ALA A 87 -11.25 -6.60 4.91
N LEU A 88 -10.85 -6.40 3.64
CA LEU A 88 -10.45 -5.09 3.11
C LEU A 88 -11.64 -4.13 3.03
N GLU A 89 -12.84 -4.60 2.68
CA GLU A 89 -14.07 -3.81 2.69
C GLU A 89 -14.38 -3.22 4.08
N LEU A 90 -14.13 -3.99 5.16
CA LEU A 90 -14.34 -3.55 6.53
C LEU A 90 -13.40 -2.40 6.94
N VAL A 91 -12.24 -2.28 6.30
CA VAL A 91 -11.18 -1.31 6.64
C VAL A 91 -10.93 -0.29 5.54
N GLN A 92 -11.79 -0.22 4.51
CA GLN A 92 -11.60 0.67 3.36
C GLN A 92 -11.48 2.16 3.74
N ALA A 93 -12.17 2.58 4.82
CA ALA A 93 -12.14 3.94 5.35
C ALA A 93 -10.91 4.21 6.24
N GLU A 94 -10.13 3.17 6.56
CA GLU A 94 -8.93 3.29 7.37
C GLU A 94 -7.76 3.77 6.50
N ARG A 95 -6.86 4.56 7.10
CA ARG A 95 -5.65 4.97 6.38
C ARG A 95 -4.73 3.78 6.08
N ARG A 96 -4.71 2.77 6.95
CA ARG A 96 -3.79 1.64 6.87
C ARG A 96 -4.39 0.41 7.53
N ALA A 97 -4.06 -0.77 7.02
CA ALA A 97 -4.33 -2.06 7.67
C ALA A 97 -3.13 -3.00 7.52
N PHE A 98 -2.98 -3.93 8.47
CA PHE A 98 -1.88 -4.90 8.48
C PHE A 98 -2.39 -6.33 8.29
N VAL A 99 -1.86 -7.03 7.31
CA VAL A 99 -1.95 -8.49 7.22
C VAL A 99 -0.82 -9.08 8.06
N ILE A 100 -1.16 -9.87 9.06
CA ILE A 100 -0.23 -10.42 10.06
C ILE A 100 -0.07 -11.95 9.96
N GLY A 101 -0.52 -12.53 8.84
CA GLY A 101 -0.37 -13.94 8.52
C GLY A 101 -1.67 -14.75 8.59
N GLY A 102 -1.67 -16.06 8.39
CA GLY A 102 -0.50 -16.91 8.08
C GLY A 102 -0.21 -17.02 6.58
N ALA A 103 0.61 -18.00 6.20
CA ALA A 103 1.14 -18.17 4.84
C ALA A 103 0.11 -17.97 3.71
N ARG A 104 -1.05 -18.64 3.78
CA ARG A 104 -2.11 -18.51 2.76
C ARG A 104 -2.69 -17.10 2.64
N LEU A 105 -2.75 -16.37 3.76
CA LEU A 105 -3.23 -15.00 3.76
C LEU A 105 -2.15 -14.04 3.27
N TYR A 106 -0.89 -14.29 3.62
CA TYR A 106 0.24 -13.56 3.01
C TYR A 106 0.27 -13.75 1.50
N GLU A 107 0.09 -14.99 1.02
CA GLU A 107 0.09 -15.30 -0.43
C GLU A 107 -1.00 -14.52 -1.17
N ALA A 108 -2.21 -14.45 -0.60
CA ALA A 108 -3.31 -13.68 -1.16
C ALA A 108 -3.09 -12.16 -1.06
N ALA A 109 -2.44 -11.67 0.00
CA ALA A 109 -2.23 -10.25 0.23
C ALA A 109 -1.01 -9.68 -0.50
N LEU A 110 0.01 -10.49 -0.77
CA LEU A 110 1.29 -10.08 -1.37
C LEU A 110 1.13 -9.35 -2.71
N PRO A 111 0.21 -9.71 -3.62
CA PRO A 111 -0.04 -8.94 -4.85
C PRO A 111 -0.66 -7.56 -4.61
N LEU A 112 -1.36 -7.39 -3.49
CA LEU A 112 -2.11 -6.17 -3.14
C LEU A 112 -1.34 -5.24 -2.19
N ALA A 113 -0.33 -5.75 -1.48
CA ALA A 113 0.35 -5.01 -0.42
C ALA A 113 1.17 -3.82 -0.95
N ASP A 114 1.02 -2.64 -0.34
CA ASP A 114 1.80 -1.44 -0.63
C ASP A 114 3.14 -1.43 0.10
N GLU A 115 3.19 -2.04 1.29
CA GLU A 115 4.36 -2.05 2.17
C GLU A 115 4.59 -3.43 2.77
N LEU A 116 5.86 -3.79 2.96
CA LEU A 116 6.28 -4.99 3.69
C LEU A 116 7.17 -4.56 4.86
N PHE A 117 6.81 -4.96 6.07
CA PHE A 117 7.61 -4.85 7.28
C PHE A 117 8.12 -6.24 7.63
N LEU A 118 9.33 -6.56 7.19
CA LEU A 118 9.91 -7.89 7.36
C LEU A 118 11.00 -7.84 8.43
N THR A 119 10.84 -8.66 9.47
CA THR A 119 11.95 -9.04 10.34
C THR A 119 12.67 -10.21 9.69
N GLU A 120 13.80 -9.95 9.03
CA GLU A 120 14.61 -10.95 8.34
C GLU A 120 15.69 -11.48 9.30
N ILE A 121 15.53 -12.71 9.77
CA ILE A 121 16.45 -13.39 10.70
C ILE A 121 17.53 -14.11 9.90
N ASP A 122 18.80 -13.87 10.21
CA ASP A 122 19.96 -14.46 9.52
C ASP A 122 20.36 -15.82 10.12
N GLU A 123 19.37 -16.69 10.30
CA GLU A 123 19.54 -18.07 10.74
C GLU A 123 18.44 -18.94 10.12
N ASP A 124 18.76 -20.21 9.89
CA ASP A 124 17.82 -21.20 9.37
C ASP A 124 17.16 -21.93 10.54
N PHE A 125 15.86 -22.12 10.46
CA PHE A 125 15.09 -22.86 11.47
C PHE A 125 14.35 -24.02 10.82
N GLU A 126 14.12 -25.10 11.56
CA GLU A 126 13.18 -26.13 11.12
C GLU A 126 11.74 -25.60 11.20
N GLY A 127 10.96 -25.76 10.13
CA GLY A 127 9.57 -25.30 10.08
C GLY A 127 8.73 -25.98 9.00
N ASP A 128 7.42 -25.86 9.15
CA ASP A 128 6.39 -26.41 8.26
C ASP A 128 5.59 -25.30 7.55
N VAL A 129 5.75 -24.05 7.97
CA VAL A 129 5.13 -22.87 7.35
C VAL A 129 6.21 -21.91 6.88
N TYR A 130 6.11 -21.51 5.62
CA TYR A 130 7.06 -20.61 4.96
C TYR A 130 6.37 -19.32 4.54
N PHE A 131 7.12 -18.22 4.56
CA PHE A 131 6.69 -16.99 3.90
C PHE A 131 6.63 -17.24 2.40
N PRO A 132 5.55 -16.83 1.70
CA PRO A 132 5.45 -17.06 0.27
C PRO A 132 6.57 -16.35 -0.48
N GLU A 133 7.06 -16.97 -1.55
CA GLU A 133 7.94 -16.28 -2.49
C GLU A 133 7.21 -15.10 -3.13
N PHE A 134 7.93 -14.01 -3.35
CA PHE A 134 7.39 -12.83 -4.01
C PHE A 134 8.46 -12.16 -4.86
N ASP A 135 8.01 -11.44 -5.89
CA ASP A 135 8.89 -10.66 -6.73
C ASP A 135 9.49 -9.49 -5.93
N ARG A 136 10.70 -9.68 -5.39
CA ARG A 136 11.45 -8.63 -4.69
C ARG A 136 11.73 -7.44 -5.60
N SER A 137 11.79 -7.62 -6.91
CA SER A 137 12.01 -6.51 -7.85
C SER A 137 10.81 -5.55 -7.92
N ALA A 138 9.62 -6.00 -7.51
CA ALA A 138 8.43 -5.17 -7.38
C ALA A 138 8.47 -4.24 -6.16
N PHE A 139 9.48 -4.34 -5.29
CA PHE A 139 9.63 -3.53 -4.08
C PHE A 139 10.96 -2.78 -4.06
N VAL A 140 11.00 -1.68 -3.31
CA VAL A 140 12.21 -0.91 -2.98
C VAL A 140 12.39 -0.97 -1.47
N GLU A 141 13.59 -1.31 -1.02
CA GLU A 141 13.97 -1.19 0.38
C GLU A 141 14.05 0.30 0.74
N HIS A 142 13.17 0.74 1.64
CA HIS A 142 13.13 2.12 2.10
C HIS A 142 13.98 2.31 3.36
N HIS A 143 14.05 1.29 4.20
CA HIS A 143 14.84 1.31 5.44
C HIS A 143 15.23 -0.10 5.86
N ARG A 144 16.44 -0.25 6.41
CA ARG A 144 16.92 -1.48 7.04
C ARG A 144 17.70 -1.14 8.30
N MET A 145 17.35 -1.81 9.39
CA MET A 145 18.08 -1.72 10.65
C MET A 145 18.53 -3.11 11.08
N ARG A 146 19.82 -3.39 10.90
CA ARG A 146 20.46 -4.63 11.35
C ARG A 146 20.69 -4.59 12.86
N ARG A 147 20.44 -5.70 13.54
CA ARG A 147 20.63 -5.88 14.98
C ARG A 147 21.19 -7.27 15.29
N GLN A 148 21.85 -7.37 16.44
CA GLN A 148 22.20 -8.63 17.07
C GLN A 148 21.06 -8.98 18.04
N ALA A 149 20.55 -10.21 18.01
CA ALA A 149 19.55 -10.65 18.98
C ALA A 149 20.18 -10.77 20.38
N GLU A 150 19.40 -10.42 21.41
CA GLU A 150 19.83 -10.61 22.78
C GLU A 150 19.91 -12.11 23.13
N ALA A 151 20.80 -12.43 24.08
CA ALA A 151 20.92 -13.78 24.61
C ALA A 151 19.54 -14.30 25.11
N PRO A 152 19.22 -15.58 24.90
CA PRO A 152 20.10 -16.67 24.47
C PRO A 152 20.25 -16.80 22.96
N ASN A 153 19.63 -15.94 22.15
CA ASN A 153 19.76 -15.99 20.70
C ASN A 153 21.18 -15.59 20.28
N THR A 154 21.72 -16.26 19.26
CA THR A 154 23.07 -15.96 18.73
C THR A 154 23.04 -15.34 17.34
N PHE A 155 21.87 -15.29 16.70
CA PHE A 155 21.69 -14.79 15.36
C PHE A 155 21.63 -13.26 15.25
N THR A 156 21.95 -12.77 14.05
CA THR A 156 21.60 -11.39 13.65
C THR A 156 20.25 -11.38 12.96
N TYR A 157 19.60 -10.22 12.96
CA TYR A 157 18.37 -10.01 12.21
C TYR A 157 18.28 -8.57 11.72
N SER A 158 17.37 -8.30 10.79
CA SER A 158 17.11 -6.95 10.29
C SER A 158 15.63 -6.63 10.34
N PHE A 159 15.28 -5.44 10.84
CA PHE A 159 13.99 -4.84 10.53
C PHE A 159 14.09 -4.14 9.18
N ALA A 160 13.50 -4.74 8.15
CA ALA A 160 13.48 -4.23 6.78
C ALA A 160 12.08 -3.71 6.44
N HIS A 161 12.03 -2.49 5.93
CA HIS A 161 10.81 -1.87 5.42
C HIS A 161 10.94 -1.69 3.92
N TYR A 162 10.05 -2.36 3.19
CA TYR A 162 9.96 -2.29 1.75
C TYR A 162 8.68 -1.58 1.34
N ARG A 163 8.74 -0.81 0.25
CA ARG A 163 7.58 -0.21 -0.38
C ARG A 163 7.47 -0.70 -1.81
N ARG A 164 6.25 -1.02 -2.24
CA ARG A 164 5.99 -1.44 -3.63
C ARG A 164 6.43 -0.33 -4.58
N LYS A 165 7.16 -0.69 -5.63
CA LYS A 165 7.40 0.18 -6.77
C LYS A 165 6.07 0.53 -7.40
N LEU A 166 5.81 1.81 -7.57
CA LEU A 166 4.80 2.21 -8.53
C LEU A 166 5.17 1.56 -9.87
N PRO A 167 4.23 0.91 -10.57
CA PRO A 167 4.53 0.24 -11.82
C PRO A 167 5.28 1.21 -12.75
N ALA A 168 6.33 0.71 -13.39
CA ALA A 168 7.01 1.45 -14.44
C ALA A 168 5.95 1.92 -15.44
N ARG A 169 5.94 3.22 -15.72
CA ARG A 169 4.86 3.91 -16.43
C ARG A 169 4.56 3.23 -17.77
N SER A 170 3.45 2.51 -17.82
CA SER A 170 2.79 2.08 -19.06
C SER A 170 1.30 2.42 -18.96
N GLY A 171 1.02 3.71 -18.79
CA GLY A 171 -0.30 4.30 -19.00
C GLY A 171 -0.33 5.07 -20.32
N PRO A 172 -1.50 5.32 -20.92
CA PRO A 172 -1.59 6.02 -22.19
C PRO A 172 -1.01 7.43 -22.05
N LEU A 173 -0.06 7.77 -22.91
CA LEU A 173 0.36 9.15 -23.11
C LEU A 173 -0.83 9.93 -23.68
N LEU A 174 -1.26 11.01 -23.02
CA LEU A 174 -2.20 11.95 -23.63
C LEU A 174 -1.45 12.75 -24.70
N GLU A 175 -1.63 12.39 -25.97
CA GLU A 175 -1.15 13.21 -27.08
C GLU A 175 -2.06 14.42 -27.25
N VAL A 176 -1.53 15.62 -27.00
CA VAL A 176 -2.21 16.89 -27.26
C VAL A 176 -1.38 17.67 -28.27
N GLU A 177 -1.89 17.78 -29.51
CA GLU A 177 -1.28 18.66 -30.53
C GLU A 177 -1.37 20.13 -30.10
N MET A 178 -0.27 20.87 -30.21
CA MET A 178 -0.23 22.32 -29.96
C MET A 178 0.61 23.02 -31.05
N THR A 179 0.23 24.24 -31.42
CA THR A 179 0.94 25.09 -32.38
C THR A 179 2.13 25.81 -31.75
N PRO A 180 3.17 26.17 -32.53
CA PRO A 180 4.52 26.43 -32.01
C PRO A 180 4.69 27.84 -31.45
N ALA A 181 5.23 27.97 -30.24
CA ALA A 181 6.06 29.10 -29.84
C ALA A 181 7.10 28.65 -28.78
N GLN A 182 8.26 29.29 -28.80
CA GLN A 182 9.55 28.83 -28.24
C GLN A 182 9.56 28.47 -26.74
N CYS A 183 10.35 27.43 -26.42
CA CYS A 183 10.53 26.85 -25.09
C CYS A 183 11.18 27.78 -24.06
N LYS A 184 10.50 27.94 -22.91
CA LYS A 184 11.12 28.01 -21.58
C LYS A 184 10.32 27.10 -20.66
N GLU A 185 10.99 26.41 -19.74
CA GLU A 185 10.33 25.60 -18.71
C GLU A 185 9.19 26.43 -18.09
N THR A 186 7.94 25.99 -18.29
CA THR A 186 6.77 26.71 -17.80
C THR A 186 6.09 25.82 -16.78
N VAL A 187 6.03 26.30 -15.54
CA VAL A 187 5.21 25.69 -14.49
C VAL A 187 3.84 26.38 -14.57
N LEU A 188 2.81 25.60 -14.88
CA LEU A 188 1.43 26.08 -14.78
C LEU A 188 0.92 25.74 -13.40
N HIS A 189 0.59 26.77 -12.63
CA HIS A 189 -0.12 26.63 -11.37
C HIS A 189 -1.62 26.61 -11.67
N TYR A 190 -2.25 25.45 -11.53
CA TYR A 190 -3.70 25.31 -11.68
C TYR A 190 -4.33 25.32 -10.30
N GLN A 191 -5.29 26.21 -10.07
CA GLN A 191 -6.02 26.26 -8.82
C GLN A 191 -7.51 26.02 -9.08
N SER A 192 -8.06 24.97 -8.46
CA SER A 192 -9.50 24.70 -8.47
C SER A 192 -9.93 24.13 -7.13
N SER A 193 -11.04 24.64 -6.59
CA SER A 193 -11.63 24.17 -5.32
C SER A 193 -10.64 24.02 -4.16
N GLY A 194 -9.67 24.94 -4.05
CA GLY A 194 -8.67 24.95 -2.97
C GLY A 194 -7.48 24.01 -3.18
N LEU A 195 -7.43 23.25 -4.28
CA LEU A 195 -6.26 22.46 -4.67
C LEU A 195 -5.35 23.27 -5.61
N LEU A 196 -4.05 23.26 -5.33
CA LEU A 196 -3.01 23.79 -6.22
C LEU A 196 -2.31 22.62 -6.92
N LEU A 197 -2.44 22.53 -8.24
CA LEU A 197 -1.72 21.58 -9.09
C LEU A 197 -0.52 22.28 -9.72
N ASP A 198 0.68 21.79 -9.43
CA ASP A 198 1.87 22.17 -10.17
C ASP A 198 2.02 21.25 -11.38
N ILE A 199 1.67 21.77 -12.56
CA ILE A 199 1.82 21.04 -13.82
C ILE A 199 3.13 21.49 -14.44
N ARG A 200 4.14 20.62 -14.41
CA ARG A 200 5.41 20.86 -15.11
C ARG A 200 5.29 20.39 -16.55
N ILE A 201 5.45 21.32 -17.47
CA ILE A 201 5.40 21.06 -18.90
C ILE A 201 6.79 21.23 -19.48
N GLU A 202 7.32 20.16 -20.07
CA GLU A 202 8.57 20.20 -20.82
C GLU A 202 8.27 19.99 -22.31
N ALA A 203 8.64 20.99 -23.11
CA ALA A 203 8.47 20.98 -24.56
C ALA A 203 9.84 21.07 -25.23
N ARG A 204 9.98 20.47 -26.42
CA ARG A 204 11.15 20.66 -27.30
C ARG A 204 10.65 20.87 -28.73
N GLY A 205 10.69 22.12 -29.18
CA GLY A 205 10.08 22.50 -30.46
C GLY A 205 8.55 22.37 -30.42
N LYS A 206 7.96 21.73 -31.44
CA LYS A 206 6.50 21.58 -31.62
C LYS A 206 5.87 20.43 -30.83
N ARG A 207 6.64 19.73 -29.99
CA ARG A 207 6.21 18.53 -29.28
C ARG A 207 6.29 18.73 -27.77
N LEU A 208 5.16 18.46 -27.13
CA LEU A 208 5.07 18.20 -25.70
C LEU A 208 5.68 16.83 -25.44
N ILE A 209 6.69 16.74 -24.58
CA ILE A 209 7.38 15.46 -24.33
C ILE A 209 7.00 14.86 -22.98
N GLY A 210 6.33 15.63 -22.12
CA GLY A 210 5.79 15.13 -20.86
C GLY A 210 4.91 16.15 -20.13
N VAL A 211 3.88 15.63 -19.48
CA VAL A 211 3.12 16.30 -18.42
C VAL A 211 3.40 15.52 -17.14
N ALA A 212 4.01 16.16 -16.14
CA ALA A 212 4.16 15.58 -14.82
C ALA A 212 3.16 16.24 -13.88
N ALA A 213 2.10 15.51 -13.55
CA ALA A 213 1.23 15.80 -12.41
C ALA A 213 1.08 14.51 -11.59
N GLY A 214 1.03 14.64 -10.26
CA GLY A 214 0.78 13.48 -9.39
C GLY A 214 -0.58 12.87 -9.73
N MET A 215 -0.65 11.55 -9.94
CA MET A 215 -1.89 10.86 -10.32
C MET A 215 -3.01 11.09 -9.31
N SER A 216 -2.68 11.16 -8.01
CA SER A 216 -3.62 11.49 -6.93
C SER A 216 -4.22 12.88 -7.06
N GLU A 217 -3.45 13.83 -7.58
CA GLU A 217 -3.87 15.22 -7.72
C GLU A 217 -4.68 15.43 -9.02
N LEU A 218 -4.34 14.68 -10.07
CA LEU A 218 -5.14 14.57 -11.30
C LEU A 218 -6.52 13.97 -11.04
N ILE A 219 -6.59 12.92 -10.22
CA ILE A 219 -7.86 12.30 -9.79
C ILE A 219 -8.73 13.31 -9.04
N LYS A 220 -8.16 14.04 -8.07
CA LYS A 220 -8.88 15.08 -7.31
C LYS A 220 -9.41 16.22 -8.19
N VAL A 221 -8.67 16.64 -9.21
CA VAL A 221 -9.13 17.67 -10.15
C VAL A 221 -10.26 17.14 -11.04
N ILE A 222 -10.14 15.89 -11.50
CA ILE A 222 -11.19 15.23 -12.29
C ILE A 222 -12.46 15.06 -11.45
N GLU A 223 -12.34 14.65 -10.18
CA GLU A 223 -13.43 14.52 -9.21
C GLU A 223 -14.09 15.87 -8.93
N ALA A 224 -13.30 16.91 -8.62
CA ALA A 224 -13.83 18.25 -8.32
C ALA A 224 -14.61 18.88 -9.49
N ASP A 225 -14.15 18.68 -10.74
CA ASP A 225 -14.88 19.14 -11.94
C ASP A 225 -16.13 18.29 -12.22
N TYR A 226 -16.13 17.00 -11.86
CA TYR A 226 -17.27 16.09 -12.05
C TYR A 226 -18.39 16.36 -11.03
N ASP A 227 -18.03 16.58 -9.76
CA ASP A 227 -18.96 16.91 -8.68
C ASP A 227 -19.65 18.25 -8.92
N HIS A 228 -18.92 19.24 -9.45
CA HIS A 228 -19.47 20.56 -9.76
C HIS A 228 -20.46 20.56 -10.93
N GLU A 229 -20.28 19.68 -11.93
CA GLU A 229 -21.09 19.64 -13.15
C GLU A 229 -22.27 18.66 -13.05
N TYR A 230 -22.15 17.58 -12.26
CA TYR A 230 -23.13 16.47 -12.25
C TYR A 230 -23.65 16.07 -10.85
N GLY A 231 -23.10 16.59 -9.74
CA GLY A 231 -23.65 16.39 -8.39
C GLY A 231 -23.69 14.93 -7.91
N LEU A 232 -22.77 14.09 -8.37
CA LEU A 232 -22.70 12.66 -8.02
C LEU A 232 -21.60 12.41 -6.97
N THR A 233 -21.82 11.48 -6.05
CA THR A 233 -20.92 11.22 -4.89
C THR A 233 -19.99 10.00 -5.08
N GLU A 234 -19.94 9.43 -6.28
CA GLU A 234 -19.08 8.27 -6.59
C GLU A 234 -18.25 8.55 -7.84
N THR A 235 -16.93 8.28 -7.74
CA THR A 235 -15.94 8.50 -8.79
C THR A 235 -16.09 7.45 -9.92
N PRO A 236 -16.54 7.81 -11.13
CA PRO A 236 -16.40 6.92 -12.27
C PRO A 236 -14.95 6.98 -12.79
N ALA A 237 -14.47 5.88 -13.38
CA ALA A 237 -13.22 5.90 -14.15
C ALA A 237 -13.21 7.11 -15.12
N PRO A 238 -12.08 7.82 -15.28
CA PRO A 238 -12.05 9.08 -16.00
C PRO A 238 -12.57 8.89 -17.43
N THR A 239 -13.77 9.43 -17.69
CA THR A 239 -14.39 9.31 -19.00
C THR A 239 -13.56 10.09 -20.01
N ARG A 240 -13.49 9.59 -21.26
CA ARG A 240 -12.82 10.28 -22.37
C ARG A 240 -13.24 11.75 -22.50
N SER A 241 -14.48 12.06 -22.15
CA SER A 241 -15.05 13.40 -22.11
C SER A 241 -14.44 14.29 -21.03
N ALA A 242 -14.22 13.79 -19.81
CA ALA A 242 -13.58 14.53 -18.73
C ALA A 242 -12.11 14.86 -19.06
N MET A 243 -11.39 13.88 -19.63
CA MET A 243 -10.01 14.07 -20.10
C MET A 243 -9.92 15.11 -21.23
N LEU A 244 -10.87 15.12 -22.16
CA LEU A 244 -10.95 16.12 -23.23
C LEU A 244 -11.28 17.53 -22.71
N ARG A 245 -12.09 17.65 -21.66
CA ARG A 245 -12.39 18.93 -21.01
C ARG A 245 -11.18 19.50 -20.28
N LEU A 246 -10.47 18.67 -19.51
CA LEU A 246 -9.22 19.05 -18.86
C LEU A 246 -8.18 19.51 -19.91
N ALA A 247 -8.02 18.76 -21.00
CA ALA A 247 -7.14 19.15 -22.10
C ALA A 247 -7.55 20.48 -22.76
N ARG A 248 -8.86 20.75 -22.93
CA ARG A 248 -9.37 22.03 -23.47
C ARG A 248 -9.14 23.19 -22.50
N ARG A 249 -9.31 22.98 -21.19
CA ARG A 249 -9.07 24.00 -20.15
C ARG A 249 -7.59 24.32 -20.00
N ILE A 250 -6.71 23.30 -20.04
CA ILE A 250 -5.26 23.49 -20.12
C ILE A 250 -4.89 24.32 -21.36
N ARG A 251 -5.45 23.99 -22.53
CA ARG A 251 -5.26 24.80 -23.77
C ARG A 251 -5.78 26.23 -23.65
N ALA A 252 -6.82 26.49 -22.85
CA ALA A 252 -7.38 27.82 -22.65
C ALA A 252 -6.61 28.65 -21.61
N ALA A 253 -5.98 28.00 -20.63
CA ALA A 253 -5.18 28.63 -19.57
C ALA A 253 -3.76 29.01 -20.02
N VAL A 254 -3.27 28.44 -21.13
CA VAL A 254 -2.03 28.88 -21.78
C VAL A 254 -2.29 30.24 -22.46
N PRO A 255 -1.56 31.31 -22.09
CA PRO A 255 -1.79 32.63 -22.66
C PRO A 255 -1.65 32.59 -24.18
N ARG A 256 -2.67 33.05 -24.92
CA ARG A 256 -2.50 33.38 -26.33
C ARG A 256 -1.57 34.58 -26.39
N THR A 257 -0.33 34.38 -26.80
CA THR A 257 0.52 35.48 -27.24
C THR A 257 -0.18 36.14 -28.43
N ARG A 258 -0.74 37.35 -28.21
CA ARG A 258 -0.98 38.26 -29.32
C ARG A 258 0.39 38.57 -29.93
N SER A 259 0.42 38.45 -31.26
CA SER A 259 1.53 38.73 -32.18
C SER A 259 2.45 39.85 -31.74
#